data_AF-X1KZN3-F1
#
_entry.id   AF-X1KZN3-F1
#
_cell.length_a   1.000
_cell.length_b   1.000
_cell.length_c   1.000
_cell.angle_alpha   90.00
_cell.angle_beta   90.00
_cell.angle_gamma   90.00
#
_symmetry.space_group_name_H-M   'P 1'
#
loop_
_entity.id
_entity.type
_entity.pdbx_description
1 polymer ?
#
loop_
_entity_poly.entity_id
_entity_poly.type
_entity_poly.pdbx_seq_one_letter_code
_entity_poly.pdbx_strand_id
1 'polypeptide(L)'
;YPAGIHFINESYEPKLTHKKVIGLQNLDSESEEFRPFKELIERFNRTYKFHTRAACGFNSKNGAVALTTLFVTHYNFLRPHISLNYSVPIPLRRIKGHRYPSGKMG
;
A
#
# COMPACT_ATOMS: atom_id res chain seq x y z
N TYR A 1 -7.36 -8.80 15.21
CA TYR A 1 -6.09 -9.09 14.51
C TYR A 1 -5.61 -10.53 14.69
N PRO A 2 -5.51 -11.10 15.91
CA PRO A 2 -4.97 -12.46 16.10
C PRO A 2 -5.70 -13.55 15.31
N ALA A 3 -7.04 -13.55 15.32
CA ALA A 3 -7.86 -14.54 14.61
C ALA A 3 -7.60 -14.55 13.09
N GLY A 4 -7.35 -13.39 12.47
CA GLY A 4 -7.06 -13.33 11.03
C GLY A 4 -5.70 -13.91 10.69
N ILE A 5 -4.69 -13.70 11.54
CA ILE A 5 -3.36 -14.31 11.38
C ILE A 5 -3.45 -15.83 11.56
N HIS A 6 -4.20 -16.30 12.58
CA HIS A 6 -4.44 -17.74 12.76
C HIS A 6 -5.09 -18.37 11.53
N PHE A 7 -6.14 -17.75 10.99
CA PHE A 7 -6.82 -18.24 9.79
C PHE A 7 -5.88 -18.31 8.58
N ILE A 8 -5.08 -17.27 8.33
CA ILE A 8 -4.12 -17.26 7.22
C ILE A 8 -3.05 -18.35 7.42
N ASN A 9 -2.50 -18.47 8.63
CA ASN A 9 -1.44 -19.45 8.94
C ASN A 9 -1.92 -20.90 8.95
N GLU A 10 -3.22 -21.13 9.08
CA GLU A 10 -3.84 -22.45 8.93
C GLU A 10 -3.97 -22.82 7.44
N SER A 11 -4.18 -21.83 6.57
CA SER A 11 -4.51 -22.04 5.17
C SER A 11 -3.33 -21.87 4.20
N TYR A 12 -2.25 -21.18 4.59
CA TYR A 12 -1.17 -20.77 3.69
C TYR A 12 0.22 -20.84 4.34
N GLU A 13 1.23 -21.11 3.52
CA GLU A 13 2.66 -21.03 3.87
C GLU A 13 3.38 -20.02 2.96
N PRO A 14 4.40 -19.28 3.46
CA PRO A 14 4.94 -19.34 4.81
C PRO A 14 4.04 -18.66 5.87
N LYS A 15 4.07 -19.18 7.11
CA LYS A 15 3.35 -18.59 8.24
C LYS A 15 3.72 -17.13 8.49
N LEU A 16 2.69 -16.29 8.60
CA LEU A 16 2.81 -14.89 8.97
C LEU A 16 3.11 -14.74 10.47
N THR A 17 4.11 -13.92 10.77
CA THR A 17 4.41 -13.47 12.13
C THR A 17 4.02 -12.00 12.27
N HIS A 18 3.17 -11.69 13.24
CA HIS A 18 2.75 -10.31 13.48
C HIS A 18 3.79 -9.57 14.32
N LYS A 19 4.35 -8.49 13.76
CA LYS A 19 5.31 -7.59 14.41
C LYS A 19 4.59 -6.35 14.93
N LYS A 20 4.71 -6.04 16.22
CA LYS A 20 3.93 -4.96 16.85
C LYS A 20 4.81 -3.75 17.12
N VAL A 21 4.72 -2.75 16.25
CA VAL A 21 5.36 -1.44 16.49
C VAL A 21 4.46 -0.58 17.36
N ILE A 22 4.96 -0.14 18.51
CA ILE A 22 4.22 0.66 19.49
C ILE A 22 4.72 2.11 19.57
N GLY A 23 3.84 2.99 20.04
CA GLY A 23 4.15 4.40 20.29
C GLY A 23 4.62 5.20 19.07
N LEU A 24 5.03 6.44 19.35
CA LEU A 24 5.57 7.37 18.35
C LEU A 24 7.11 7.39 18.34
N GLN A 25 7.76 6.77 19.32
CA GLN A 25 9.21 6.77 19.52
C GLN A 25 9.79 5.35 19.48
N ASN A 26 11.06 5.22 19.10
CA ASN A 26 11.81 3.96 19.13
C ASN A 26 12.24 3.64 20.57
N LEU A 27 11.30 3.12 21.35
CA LEU A 27 11.53 2.77 22.76
C LEU A 27 11.94 1.30 22.96
N ASP A 28 11.80 0.48 21.92
CA ASP A 28 12.17 -0.92 21.90
C ASP A 28 12.75 -1.30 20.53
N SER A 29 13.59 -2.34 20.51
CA SER A 29 14.31 -2.78 19.31
C SER A 29 13.40 -3.29 18.19
N GLU A 30 12.27 -3.93 18.52
CA GLU A 30 11.30 -4.38 17.52
C GLU A 30 10.62 -3.18 16.85
N SER A 31 10.20 -2.18 17.64
CA SER A 31 9.65 -0.94 17.11
C SER A 31 10.67 -0.20 16.24
N GLU A 32 11.94 -0.13 16.65
CA GLU A 32 12.99 0.51 15.87
C GLU A 32 13.19 -0.16 14.51
N GLU A 33 13.29 -1.49 14.49
CA GLU A 33 13.49 -2.28 13.28
C GLU A 33 12.29 -2.17 12.32
N PHE A 34 11.06 -2.27 12.85
CA PHE A 34 9.86 -2.38 12.01
C PHE A 34 9.10 -1.06 11.78
N ARG A 35 9.46 0.05 12.43
CA ARG A 35 8.80 1.36 12.26
C ARG A 35 8.78 1.85 10.82
N PRO A 36 9.87 1.78 10.03
CA PRO A 36 9.83 2.21 8.64
C PRO A 36 8.74 1.51 7.82
N PHE A 37 8.50 0.21 8.07
CA PHE A 37 7.43 -0.54 7.41
C PHE A 37 6.04 -0.12 7.89
N LYS A 38 5.84 0.11 9.20
CA LYS A 38 4.58 0.65 9.71
C LYS A 38 4.26 2.00 9.08
N GLU A 39 5.22 2.91 9.03
CA GLU A 39 5.03 4.23 8.43
C GLU A 39 4.70 4.15 6.94
N LEU A 40 5.33 3.24 6.19
CA LEU A 40 5.02 2.98 4.79
C LEU A 40 3.57 2.53 4.62
N ILE A 41 3.12 1.54 5.39
CA ILE A 41 1.76 1.02 5.34
C ILE A 41 0.73 2.08 5.79
N GLU A 42 1.06 2.90 6.79
CA GLU A 42 0.20 4.00 7.24
C GLU A 42 0.05 5.10 6.17
N ARG A 43 1.15 5.48 5.49
CA ARG A 43 1.12 6.42 4.37
C ARG A 43 0.27 5.86 3.23
N PHE A 44 0.48 4.59 2.87
CA PHE A 44 -0.32 3.90 1.86
C PHE A 44 -1.82 3.90 2.21
N ASN A 45 -2.18 3.48 3.43
CA ASN A 45 -3.57 3.43 3.89
C ASN A 45 -4.24 4.80 3.93
N ARG A 46 -3.47 5.87 4.23
CA ARG A 46 -3.96 7.25 4.18
C ARG A 46 -4.30 7.66 2.74
N THR A 47 -3.42 7.36 1.79
CA THR A 47 -3.68 7.59 0.35
C THR A 47 -4.86 6.78 -0.14
N TYR A 48 -4.96 5.50 0.23
CA TYR A 48 -6.10 4.65 -0.12
C TYR A 48 -7.43 5.26 0.35
N LYS A 49 -7.52 5.60 1.64
CA LYS A 49 -8.72 6.22 2.23
C LYS A 49 -9.09 7.54 1.55
N PHE A 50 -8.11 8.35 1.15
CA PHE A 50 -8.36 9.59 0.41
C PHE A 50 -9.09 9.31 -0.91
N HIS A 51 -8.62 8.32 -1.69
CA HIS A 51 -9.24 7.94 -2.96
C HIS A 51 -10.61 7.27 -2.80
N THR A 52 -10.77 6.37 -1.81
CA THR A 52 -12.04 5.65 -1.63
C THR A 52 -13.16 6.52 -1.05
N ARG A 53 -12.83 7.52 -0.21
CA ARG A 53 -13.83 8.47 0.31
C ARG A 53 -14.43 9.34 -0.78
N ALA A 54 -13.62 9.77 -1.75
CA ALA A 54 -14.10 10.54 -2.90
C ALA A 54 -15.11 9.75 -3.76
N ALA A 55 -15.03 8.41 -3.74
CA ALA A 55 -15.95 7.51 -4.45
C ALA A 55 -17.22 7.15 -3.65
N CYS A 56 -17.57 7.91 -2.59
CA CYS A 56 -18.67 7.62 -1.66
C CYS A 56 -18.60 6.24 -0.97
N GLY A 57 -17.41 5.63 -0.89
CA GLY A 57 -17.20 4.34 -0.24
C GLY A 57 -17.64 3.13 -1.09
N PHE A 58 -18.04 2.05 -0.40
CA PHE A 58 -18.40 0.78 -1.04
C PHE A 58 -19.89 0.49 -0.89
N ASN A 59 -20.69 0.83 -1.91
CA ASN A 59 -22.13 0.55 -1.93
C ASN A 59 -22.45 -0.92 -2.28
N SER A 60 -21.47 -1.71 -2.69
CA SER A 60 -21.61 -3.14 -2.94
C SER A 60 -20.26 -3.86 -2.85
N LYS A 61 -20.28 -5.20 -2.67
CA LYS A 61 -19.07 -6.03 -2.71
C LYS A 61 -18.32 -5.88 -4.04
N ASN A 62 -19.04 -5.89 -5.15
CA ASN A 62 -18.45 -5.71 -6.49
C ASN A 62 -17.84 -4.32 -6.65
N GLY A 63 -18.50 -3.28 -6.13
CA GLY A 63 -17.96 -1.92 -6.11
C GLY A 63 -16.68 -1.84 -5.28
N ALA A 64 -16.60 -2.55 -4.15
CA ALA A 64 -15.38 -2.64 -3.36
C ALA A 64 -14.23 -3.27 -4.14
N VAL A 65 -14.47 -4.44 -4.74
CA VAL A 65 -13.45 -5.11 -5.57
C VAL A 65 -13.00 -4.20 -6.70
N ALA A 66 -13.93 -3.62 -7.46
CA ALA A 66 -13.61 -2.75 -8.59
C ALA A 66 -12.78 -1.52 -8.17
N LEU A 67 -13.20 -0.80 -7.12
CA LEU A 67 -12.48 0.37 -6.64
C LEU A 67 -11.10 0.02 -6.08
N THR A 68 -10.98 -1.09 -5.32
CA THR A 68 -9.69 -1.56 -4.83
C THR A 68 -8.77 -1.95 -5.98
N THR A 69 -9.27 -2.69 -6.97
CA THR A 69 -8.49 -3.09 -8.15
C THR A 69 -8.03 -1.88 -8.95
N LEU A 70 -8.91 -0.89 -9.18
CA LEU A 70 -8.55 0.35 -9.88
C LEU A 70 -7.49 1.14 -9.10
N PHE A 71 -7.64 1.26 -7.79
CA PHE A 71 -6.67 1.94 -6.95
C PHE A 71 -5.30 1.26 -6.99
N VAL A 72 -5.24 -0.06 -6.77
CA VAL A 72 -4.01 -0.85 -6.78
C VAL A 72 -3.33 -0.76 -8.16
N THR A 73 -4.12 -0.83 -9.23
CA THR A 73 -3.64 -0.69 -10.61
C THR A 73 -3.00 0.68 -10.82
N HIS A 74 -3.72 1.74 -10.47
CA HIS A 74 -3.22 3.10 -10.59
C HIS A 74 -1.96 3.33 -9.75
N TYR A 75 -1.99 2.97 -8.47
CA TYR A 75 -0.92 3.25 -7.53
C TYR A 75 0.39 2.52 -7.86
N ASN A 76 0.31 1.23 -8.23
CA ASN A 76 1.51 0.40 -8.41
C ASN A 76 2.08 0.42 -9.82
N PHE A 77 1.25 0.66 -10.84
CA PHE A 77 1.67 0.47 -12.24
C PHE A 77 1.57 1.73 -13.09
N LEU A 78 0.78 2.74 -12.70
CA LEU A 78 0.51 3.91 -13.53
C LEU A 78 0.96 5.24 -12.91
N ARG A 79 0.92 5.35 -11.58
CA ARG A 79 1.22 6.60 -10.87
C ARG A 79 2.72 6.71 -10.61
N PRO A 80 3.41 7.76 -11.11
CA PRO A 80 4.77 8.05 -10.72
C PRO A 80 4.83 8.53 -9.27
N HIS A 81 5.82 8.08 -8.49
CA HIS A 81 6.00 8.48 -7.09
C HIS A 81 7.27 9.30 -6.93
N ILE A 82 7.17 10.43 -6.23
CA ILE A 82 8.31 11.32 -5.98
C ILE A 82 9.44 10.59 -5.25
N SER A 83 9.09 9.74 -4.27
CA SER A 83 10.06 8.92 -3.53
C SER A 83 10.77 7.85 -4.38
N LEU A 84 10.30 7.61 -5.61
CA LEU A 84 10.86 6.68 -6.58
C LEU A 84 11.41 7.42 -7.81
N ASN A 85 11.84 8.68 -7.66
CA ASN A 85 12.33 9.51 -8.77
C ASN A 85 11.34 9.56 -9.95
N TYR A 86 10.05 9.74 -9.63
CA TYR A 86 8.95 9.75 -10.60
C TYR A 86 8.79 8.43 -11.39
N SER A 87 9.27 7.32 -10.84
CA SER A 87 8.99 5.97 -11.36
C SER A 87 7.76 5.35 -10.68
N VAL A 88 7.23 4.29 -11.27
CA VAL A 88 6.15 3.47 -10.70
C VAL A 88 6.74 2.37 -9.79
N PRO A 89 6.02 1.93 -8.73
CA PRO A 89 6.51 0.89 -7.81
C PRO A 89 6.78 -0.46 -8.49
N ILE A 90 5.94 -0.85 -9.46
CA ILE A 90 6.05 -2.11 -10.19
C ILE A 90 6.10 -1.82 -11.69
N PRO A 91 7.29 -1.61 -12.27
CA PRO A 91 7.43 -1.33 -13.70
C PRO A 91 6.99 -2.52 -14.56
N LEU A 92 6.02 -2.29 -15.45
CA LEU A 92 5.61 -3.31 -16.42
C LEU A 92 6.60 -3.35 -17.58
N ARG A 93 7.12 -4.55 -17.89
CA ARG A 93 8.11 -4.77 -18.97
C ARG A 93 7.64 -4.24 -20.33
N ARG A 94 6.32 -4.31 -20.60
CA ARG A 94 5.68 -3.82 -21.84
C ARG A 94 5.51 -2.29 -21.93
N ILE A 95 5.63 -1.56 -20.82
CA ILE A 95 5.43 -0.09 -20.77
C ILE A 95 6.78 0.66 -20.73
N LYS A 96 7.91 -0.06 -20.71
CA LYS A 96 9.26 0.53 -20.79
C LYS A 96 9.47 1.23 -22.14
N GLY A 97 9.14 2.51 -22.20
CA GLY A 97 9.28 3.35 -23.40
C GLY A 97 8.44 4.63 -23.34
N HIS A 98 7.35 4.63 -22.59
CA HIS A 98 6.57 5.84 -22.35
C HIS A 98 7.19 6.58 -21.17
N ARG A 99 8.01 7.59 -21.45
CA ARG A 99 8.46 8.55 -20.46
C ARG A 99 7.21 9.24 -19.93
N TYR A 100 6.78 8.90 -18.71
CA TYR A 100 5.72 9.67 -18.05
C TYR A 100 6.17 11.13 -18.07
N PRO A 101 5.39 12.06 -18.64
CA PRO A 101 5.78 13.46 -18.65
C PRO A 101 6.05 13.82 -17.20
N SER A 102 7.30 14.19 -16.92
CA SER A 102 7.71 14.72 -15.63
C SER A 102 6.80 15.89 -15.34
N GLY A 103 5.77 15.66 -14.52
CA GLY A 103 4.87 16.68 -14.07
C GLY A 103 5.69 17.64 -13.22
N LYS A 104 6.24 18.68 -13.86
CA LYS A 104 6.56 19.92 -13.18
C LYS A 104 5.22 20.50 -12.74
N MET A 105 4.73 20.09 -11.58
CA MET A 105 3.84 20.93 -10.80
C MET A 105 4.75 21.75 -9.89
N GLY A 106 4.81 23.04 -10.17
CA GLY A 106 5.37 24.04 -9.26
C GLY A 106 4.46 24.27 -8.06
#